data_AF-A0A1P8ENT5-F1
#
_entry.id   AF-A0A1P8ENT5-F1
#
_cell.length_a   1.000
_cell.length_b   1.000
_cell.length_c   1.000
_cell.angle_alpha   90.00
_cell.angle_beta   90.00
_cell.angle_gamma   90.00
#
_symmetry.space_group_name_H-M   'P 1'
#
loop_
_entity.id
_entity.type
_entity.pdbx_description
1 polymer ?
#
loop_
_entity_poly.entity_id
_entity_poly.type
_entity_poly.pdbx_seq_one_letter_code
_entity_poly.pdbx_strand_id
1 'polypeptide(L)'
;METISTLAGLFLFAVLIAMIIGLINPRWISLNKNKLYTRKQISIYGFIAVIILTAIGVSTAPTPIEKTEATNNSNTEEKAKPVKEEKQPVVTAEATPDLKVTPEELRNKFNEKLKNIDIPNLRPLAEFSIKEGSVKNTFTENITSGVSMVGTVNKNGKIDSLTVIYDNSEPEKEGAYFLIISGSLIQIISNDKDAPKQVVDVIHKAVENYDSNDSNNYKVINDIKYSAISNRATGTWFSIEPK
;
A
#
# COMPACT_ATOMS: atom_id res chain seq x y z
N MET A 1 -1.97 -30.21 19.83
CA MET A 1 -1.56 -28.85 19.44
C MET A 1 -0.14 -28.50 19.87
N GLU A 2 0.32 -29.00 21.03
CA GLU A 2 1.70 -28.75 21.51
C GLU A 2 2.80 -29.21 20.54
N THR A 3 2.68 -30.40 19.95
CA THR A 3 3.69 -30.96 19.02
C THR A 3 3.88 -30.13 17.74
N ILE A 4 2.80 -29.51 17.25
CA ILE A 4 2.81 -28.67 16.04
C ILE A 4 3.46 -27.32 16.36
N SER A 5 3.16 -26.75 17.54
CA SER A 5 3.78 -25.51 18.01
C SER A 5 5.28 -25.67 18.26
N THR A 6 5.70 -26.79 18.88
CA THR A 6 7.12 -27.09 19.09
C THR A 6 7.88 -27.31 17.77
N LEU A 7 7.24 -27.94 16.78
CA LEU A 7 7.83 -28.18 15.46
C LEU A 7 7.98 -26.88 14.66
N ALA A 8 6.98 -25.99 14.72
CA ALA A 8 7.04 -24.67 14.10
C ALA A 8 8.12 -23.79 14.75
N GLY A 9 8.26 -23.84 16.08
CA GLY A 9 9.33 -23.14 16.82
C GLY A 9 10.73 -23.62 16.44
N LEU A 10 10.94 -24.94 16.34
CA LEU A 10 12.21 -25.53 15.88
C LEU A 10 12.53 -25.13 14.44
N PHE A 11 11.53 -25.10 13.56
CA PHE A 11 11.71 -24.69 12.17
C PHE A 11 12.09 -23.21 12.05
N LEU A 12 11.43 -22.34 12.82
CA LEU A 12 11.76 -20.91 12.87
C LEU A 12 13.20 -20.68 13.38
N PHE A 13 13.62 -21.45 14.38
CA PHE A 13 14.98 -21.39 14.89
C PHE A 13 16.03 -21.84 13.85
N ALA A 14 15.73 -22.90 13.09
CA ALA A 14 16.59 -23.35 11.99
C ALA A 14 16.72 -22.31 10.87
N VAL A 15 15.62 -21.61 10.53
CA VAL A 15 15.63 -20.52 9.53
C VAL A 15 16.48 -19.33 10.00
N LEU A 16 16.41 -18.97 11.28
CA LEU A 16 17.26 -17.91 11.85
C LEU A 16 18.74 -18.28 11.82
N ILE A 17 19.10 -19.52 12.17
CA ILE A 17 20.48 -20.01 12.09
C ILE A 17 20.98 -19.96 10.64
N ALA A 18 20.17 -20.43 9.68
CA ALA A 18 20.51 -20.34 8.27
C ALA A 18 20.72 -18.88 7.82
N MET A 19 19.85 -17.96 8.24
CA MET A 19 20.01 -16.53 7.93
C MET A 19 21.35 -15.97 8.44
N ILE A 20 21.73 -16.28 9.67
CA ILE A 20 23.01 -15.85 10.26
C ILE A 20 24.19 -16.43 9.48
N ILE A 21 24.15 -17.73 9.18
CA ILE A 21 25.21 -18.42 8.42
C ILE A 21 25.36 -17.82 7.01
N GLY A 22 24.25 -17.56 6.31
CA GLY A 22 24.25 -16.97 4.98
C GLY A 22 24.75 -15.52 4.95
N LEU A 23 24.58 -14.78 6.04
CA LEU A 23 25.07 -13.42 6.17
C LEU A 23 26.59 -13.38 6.37
N ILE A 24 27.15 -14.33 7.13
CA ILE A 24 28.59 -14.49 7.33
C ILE A 24 29.25 -14.96 6.02
N ASN A 25 28.76 -16.07 5.46
CA ASN A 25 29.26 -16.60 4.20
C ASN A 25 28.12 -17.12 3.30
N PRO A 26 27.77 -16.37 2.23
CA PRO A 26 26.65 -16.73 1.35
C PRO A 26 26.88 -18.04 0.57
N ARG A 27 28.14 -18.50 0.46
CA ARG A 27 28.49 -19.73 -0.25
C ARG A 27 28.01 -21.01 0.45
N TRP A 28 27.74 -20.96 1.75
CA TRP A 28 27.31 -22.13 2.52
C TRP A 28 25.83 -22.44 2.33
N ILE A 29 25.05 -21.47 1.83
CA ILE A 29 23.61 -21.60 1.59
C ILE A 29 23.27 -21.63 0.09
N SER A 30 24.18 -21.17 -0.77
CA SER A 30 24.00 -21.31 -2.21
C SER A 30 24.12 -22.78 -2.63
N LEU A 31 22.98 -23.47 -2.72
CA LEU A 31 22.87 -24.82 -3.28
C LEU A 31 23.23 -24.88 -4.78
N ASN A 32 23.26 -23.73 -5.45
CA ASN A 32 23.60 -23.62 -6.87
C ASN A 32 24.97 -22.95 -7.05
N LYS A 33 25.93 -23.68 -7.63
CA LYS A 33 27.32 -23.22 -7.81
C LYS A 33 27.45 -22.03 -8.76
N ASN A 34 26.43 -21.78 -9.59
CA ASN A 34 26.46 -20.77 -10.65
C ASN A 34 25.81 -19.44 -10.25
N LYS A 35 25.23 -19.34 -9.05
CA LYS A 35 24.54 -18.12 -8.60
C LYS A 35 24.80 -17.88 -7.11
N LEU A 36 25.66 -16.92 -6.82
CA LEU A 36 25.91 -16.46 -5.47
C LEU A 36 24.92 -15.36 -5.11
N TYR A 37 24.11 -15.61 -4.09
CA TYR A 37 23.23 -14.58 -3.54
C TYR A 37 24.06 -13.55 -2.78
N THR A 38 23.77 -12.28 -3.01
CA THR A 38 24.43 -11.19 -2.26
C THR A 38 23.91 -11.17 -0.82
N ARG A 39 24.74 -10.69 0.12
CA ARG A 39 24.38 -10.60 1.54
C ARG A 39 23.06 -9.84 1.78
N LYS A 40 22.80 -8.79 0.97
CA LYS A 40 21.54 -8.02 1.00
C LYS A 40 20.33 -8.87 0.59
N GLN A 41 20.46 -9.70 -0.44
CA GLN A 41 19.39 -10.59 -0.88
C GLN A 41 19.07 -11.66 0.17
N ILE A 42 20.08 -12.25 0.81
CA ILE A 42 19.87 -13.25 1.88
C ILE A 42 19.16 -12.62 3.08
N SER A 43 19.50 -11.38 3.43
CA SER A 43 18.81 -10.65 4.50
C SER A 43 17.33 -10.42 4.17
N ILE A 44 17.03 -10.03 2.93
CA ILE A 44 15.65 -9.77 2.49
C ILE A 44 14.83 -11.08 2.49
N TYR A 45 15.36 -12.16 1.89
CA TYR A 45 14.66 -13.44 1.85
C TYR A 45 14.48 -14.06 3.24
N GLY A 46 15.47 -13.93 4.12
CA GLY A 46 15.37 -14.40 5.51
C GLY A 46 14.29 -13.67 6.29
N PHE A 47 14.20 -12.34 6.15
CA PHE A 47 13.17 -11.54 6.83
C PHE A 47 11.76 -11.87 6.34
N ILE A 48 11.59 -12.05 5.02
CA ILE A 48 10.32 -12.48 4.41
C ILE A 48 9.92 -13.87 4.95
N ALA A 49 10.85 -14.81 5.03
CA ALA A 49 10.57 -16.16 5.55
C ALA A 49 10.10 -16.13 7.02
N VAL A 50 10.73 -15.31 7.86
CA VAL A 50 10.34 -15.14 9.27
C VAL A 50 8.93 -14.56 9.38
N ILE A 51 8.58 -13.55 8.59
CA ILE A 51 7.23 -12.94 8.58
C ILE A 51 6.16 -13.98 8.19
N ILE A 52 6.43 -14.79 7.16
CA ILE A 52 5.49 -15.82 6.72
C ILE A 52 5.29 -16.87 7.82
N LEU A 53 6.36 -17.28 8.50
CA LEU A 53 6.31 -18.28 9.57
C LEU A 53 5.60 -17.78 10.83
N THR A 54 5.78 -16.51 11.21
CA THR A 54 5.07 -15.93 12.36
C THR A 54 3.58 -15.73 12.07
N ALA A 55 3.21 -15.37 10.84
CA ALA A 55 1.81 -15.25 10.44
C ALA A 55 1.05 -16.58 10.55
N ILE A 56 1.70 -17.70 10.28
CA ILE A 56 1.11 -19.04 10.42
C ILE A 56 1.04 -19.47 11.90
N GLY A 57 2.02 -19.07 12.73
CA GLY A 57 2.08 -19.43 14.15
C GLY A 57 1.06 -18.73 15.06
N VAL A 58 0.70 -17.48 14.77
CA VAL A 58 -0.21 -16.67 15.62
C VAL A 58 -1.68 -17.13 15.53
N SER A 59 -2.05 -17.91 14.52
CA SER A 59 -3.44 -18.38 14.30
C SER A 59 -3.88 -19.53 15.25
N THR A 60 -3.00 -20.02 16.15
CA THR A 60 -3.32 -21.17 17.02
C THR A 60 -3.22 -20.89 18.53
N ALA A 61 -3.08 -19.63 18.95
CA ALA A 61 -3.14 -19.29 20.37
C ALA A 61 -4.61 -19.22 20.85
N PRO A 62 -5.05 -20.07 21.79
CA PRO A 62 -6.36 -19.90 22.40
C PRO A 62 -6.34 -18.65 23.29
N THR A 63 -7.27 -17.74 23.02
CA THR A 63 -7.58 -16.59 23.88
C THR A 63 -8.01 -17.08 25.28
N PRO A 64 -7.40 -16.59 26.38
CA PRO A 64 -7.90 -16.87 27.71
C PRO A 64 -9.23 -16.14 27.91
N ILE A 65 -10.33 -16.89 28.00
CA ILE A 65 -11.62 -16.39 28.45
C ILE A 65 -11.51 -16.19 29.97
N GLU A 66 -11.61 -14.95 30.40
CA GLU A 66 -11.73 -14.58 31.81
C GLU A 66 -13.05 -15.11 32.36
N LYS A 67 -12.93 -16.04 33.31
CA LYS A 67 -14.01 -16.78 33.94
C LYS A 67 -14.49 -15.99 35.16
N THR A 68 -15.71 -15.44 35.11
CA THR A 68 -16.43 -15.04 36.33
C THR A 68 -17.61 -16.00 36.52
N GLU A 69 -17.47 -16.83 37.55
CA GLU A 69 -18.50 -17.75 38.02
C GLU A 69 -19.63 -16.99 38.72
N ALA A 70 -20.88 -17.39 38.46
CA ALA A 70 -21.96 -17.32 39.43
C ALA A 70 -22.92 -18.50 39.20
N THR A 71 -22.91 -19.40 40.16
CA THR A 71 -23.67 -20.65 40.27
C THR A 71 -25.08 -20.39 40.83
N ASN A 72 -26.15 -20.92 40.19
CA ASN A 72 -27.10 -21.85 40.82
C ASN A 72 -28.37 -22.13 39.97
N ASN A 73 -28.56 -23.43 39.70
CA ASN A 73 -29.77 -24.27 39.70
C ASN A 73 -31.15 -23.71 39.23
N SER A 74 -31.73 -24.34 38.21
CA SER A 74 -32.76 -25.41 38.35
C SER A 74 -33.62 -25.53 37.09
N ASN A 75 -33.93 -26.77 36.71
CA ASN A 75 -34.87 -27.21 35.66
C ASN A 75 -36.19 -26.42 35.63
N THR A 76 -36.72 -26.18 34.42
CA THR A 76 -38.05 -26.65 33.93
C THR A 76 -38.26 -26.21 32.47
N GLU A 77 -38.64 -27.16 31.61
CA GLU A 77 -39.16 -26.95 30.26
C GLU A 77 -40.42 -26.07 30.26
N GLU A 78 -40.56 -25.09 29.35
CA GLU A 78 -41.76 -24.89 28.51
C GLU A 78 -41.63 -23.65 27.59
N LYS A 79 -42.04 -23.84 26.34
CA LYS A 79 -42.59 -22.87 25.36
C LYS A 79 -41.71 -21.82 24.68
N ALA A 80 -41.71 -22.00 23.35
CA ALA A 80 -41.26 -21.08 22.31
C ALA A 80 -41.84 -19.65 22.41
N LYS A 81 -40.94 -18.68 22.23
CA LYS A 81 -41.20 -17.35 21.67
C LYS A 81 -40.05 -16.98 20.74
N PRO A 82 -40.31 -16.28 19.63
CA PRO A 82 -39.31 -16.00 18.61
C PRO A 82 -38.29 -15.01 19.16
N VAL A 83 -37.01 -15.40 19.17
CA VAL A 83 -35.91 -14.50 19.48
C VAL A 83 -35.76 -13.55 18.32
N LYS A 84 -36.17 -12.31 18.59
CA LYS A 84 -35.89 -11.10 17.85
C LYS A 84 -34.40 -11.11 17.49
N GLU A 85 -34.13 -11.18 16.19
CA GLU A 85 -32.79 -11.02 15.63
C GLU A 85 -32.28 -9.64 16.09
N GLU A 86 -31.43 -9.67 17.11
CA GLU A 86 -30.72 -8.51 17.60
C GLU A 86 -29.75 -8.13 16.48
N LYS A 87 -30.19 -7.20 15.64
CA LYS A 87 -29.33 -6.48 14.72
C LYS A 87 -28.13 -6.02 15.54
N GLN A 88 -27.00 -6.71 15.39
CA GLN A 88 -25.72 -6.12 15.70
C GLN A 88 -25.75 -4.72 15.07
N PRO A 89 -25.40 -3.66 15.83
CA PRO A 89 -25.25 -2.37 15.22
C PRO A 89 -24.26 -2.59 14.08
N VAL A 90 -24.73 -2.42 12.84
CA VAL A 90 -23.87 -2.16 11.71
C VAL A 90 -23.00 -1.02 12.23
N VAL A 91 -21.75 -1.35 12.53
CA VAL A 91 -20.72 -0.34 12.66
C VAL A 91 -20.73 0.28 11.29
N THR A 92 -21.50 1.35 11.15
CA THR A 92 -21.42 2.25 10.02
C THR A 92 -19.96 2.66 10.06
N ALA A 93 -19.15 2.03 9.22
CA ALA A 93 -17.78 2.42 9.04
C ALA A 93 -17.84 3.92 8.79
N GLU A 94 -17.28 4.69 9.72
CA GLU A 94 -17.08 6.11 9.48
C GLU A 94 -16.46 6.21 8.10
N ALA A 95 -17.08 6.99 7.22
CA ALA A 95 -16.64 7.10 5.84
C ALA A 95 -15.19 7.55 5.87
N THR A 96 -14.27 6.61 5.59
CA THR A 96 -12.85 6.92 5.51
C THR A 96 -12.70 7.99 4.44
N PRO A 97 -12.02 9.11 4.74
CA PRO A 97 -11.81 10.17 3.77
C PRO A 97 -11.29 9.59 2.44
N ASP A 98 -11.90 10.03 1.33
CA ASP A 98 -11.55 9.59 -0.03
C ASP A 98 -11.42 10.79 -0.98
N LEU A 99 -10.85 10.55 -2.16
CA LEU A 99 -10.66 11.56 -3.20
C LEU A 99 -11.93 11.79 -4.06
N LYS A 100 -13.08 11.24 -3.64
CA LYS A 100 -14.41 11.37 -4.27
C LYS A 100 -14.51 10.85 -5.71
N VAL A 101 -13.47 10.18 -6.20
CA VAL A 101 -13.35 9.65 -7.57
C VAL A 101 -13.16 8.13 -7.55
N THR A 102 -13.84 7.42 -8.45
CA THR A 102 -13.61 5.98 -8.69
C THR A 102 -12.41 5.77 -9.61
N PRO A 103 -11.80 4.58 -9.63
CA PRO A 103 -10.76 4.25 -10.61
C PRO A 103 -11.21 4.47 -12.07
N GLU A 104 -12.42 4.05 -12.44
CA GLU A 104 -12.91 4.25 -13.80
C GLU A 104 -13.18 5.72 -14.16
N GLU A 105 -13.72 6.52 -13.22
CA GLU A 105 -13.87 7.97 -13.42
C GLU A 105 -12.51 8.65 -13.62
N LEU A 106 -11.50 8.25 -12.83
CA LEU A 106 -10.14 8.76 -12.97
C LEU A 106 -9.58 8.42 -14.35
N ARG A 107 -9.65 7.15 -14.75
CA ARG A 107 -9.17 6.65 -16.05
C ARG A 107 -9.77 7.42 -17.21
N ASN A 108 -11.10 7.57 -17.21
CA ASN A 108 -11.82 8.25 -18.28
C ASN A 108 -11.43 9.72 -18.38
N LYS A 109 -11.43 10.46 -17.27
CA LYS A 109 -11.05 11.88 -17.25
C LYS A 109 -9.58 12.09 -17.63
N PHE A 110 -8.70 11.19 -17.21
CA PHE A 110 -7.28 11.24 -17.56
C PHE A 110 -7.07 11.00 -19.06
N ASN A 111 -7.70 9.96 -19.62
CA ASN A 111 -7.61 9.64 -21.04
C ASN A 111 -8.21 10.73 -21.93
N GLU A 112 -9.28 11.38 -21.48
CA GLU A 112 -9.85 12.56 -22.14
C GLU A 112 -8.85 13.72 -22.18
N LYS A 113 -8.17 14.00 -21.06
CA LYS A 113 -7.11 15.01 -21.03
C LYS A 113 -5.95 14.68 -21.97
N LEU A 114 -5.50 13.42 -22.01
CA LEU A 114 -4.40 13.02 -22.89
C LEU A 114 -4.72 13.21 -24.37
N LYS A 115 -5.95 12.91 -24.80
CA LYS A 115 -6.39 13.13 -26.19
C LYS A 115 -6.27 14.59 -26.63
N ASN A 116 -6.41 15.53 -25.69
CA ASN A 116 -6.37 16.97 -26.00
C ASN A 116 -4.95 17.55 -26.06
N ILE A 117 -3.95 16.86 -25.48
CA ILE A 117 -2.58 17.40 -25.32
C ILE A 117 -1.59 16.75 -26.33
N ASP A 118 -1.98 15.64 -26.97
CA ASP A 118 -1.18 14.89 -27.96
C ASP A 118 0.31 14.72 -27.56
N ILE A 119 0.53 13.97 -26.49
CA ILE A 119 1.87 13.78 -25.93
C ILE A 119 2.50 12.51 -26.55
N PRO A 120 3.62 12.64 -27.28
CA PRO A 120 4.27 11.48 -27.89
C PRO A 120 4.60 10.41 -26.85
N ASN A 121 4.30 9.15 -27.16
CA ASN A 121 4.59 7.95 -26.37
C ASN A 121 3.87 7.83 -25.01
N LEU A 122 3.02 8.80 -24.62
CA LEU A 122 2.19 8.68 -23.43
C LEU A 122 0.86 8.02 -23.80
N ARG A 123 0.72 6.74 -23.45
CA ARG A 123 -0.47 5.95 -23.81
C ARG A 123 -1.65 6.25 -22.87
N PRO A 124 -2.89 6.14 -23.37
CA PRO A 124 -4.06 6.12 -22.50
C PRO A 124 -3.96 4.99 -21.47
N LEU A 125 -4.47 5.24 -20.27
CA LEU A 125 -4.56 4.26 -19.20
C LEU A 125 -5.52 3.14 -19.59
N ALA A 126 -5.06 1.90 -19.40
CA ALA A 126 -5.90 0.71 -19.48
C ALA A 126 -6.83 0.61 -18.26
N GLU A 127 -7.75 -0.35 -18.29
CA GLU A 127 -8.55 -0.69 -17.11
C GLU A 127 -7.63 -1.13 -15.96
N PHE A 128 -7.90 -0.61 -14.77
CA PHE A 128 -7.05 -0.89 -13.62
C PHE A 128 -7.26 -2.32 -13.12
N SER A 129 -6.18 -3.08 -13.02
CA SER A 129 -6.19 -4.38 -12.35
C SER A 129 -6.24 -4.17 -10.83
N ILE A 130 -7.45 -4.14 -10.27
CA ILE A 130 -7.68 -3.95 -8.83
C ILE A 130 -7.41 -5.28 -8.11
N LYS A 131 -6.44 -5.26 -7.19
CA LYS A 131 -6.13 -6.36 -6.27
C LYS A 131 -6.87 -6.16 -4.95
N GLU A 132 -7.63 -7.18 -4.54
CA GLU A 132 -8.35 -7.16 -3.27
C GLU A 132 -7.39 -7.32 -2.09
N GLY A 133 -7.63 -6.53 -1.04
CA GLY A 133 -6.93 -6.65 0.24
C GLY A 133 -7.91 -6.71 1.40
N SER A 134 -7.44 -7.14 2.57
CA SER A 134 -8.29 -7.26 3.78
C SER A 134 -8.85 -5.91 4.24
N VAL A 135 -8.08 -4.83 4.13
CA VAL A 135 -8.47 -3.47 4.54
C VAL A 135 -8.82 -2.60 3.34
N LYS A 136 -7.89 -2.45 2.39
CA LYS A 136 -8.07 -1.67 1.17
C LYS A 136 -7.72 -2.50 -0.05
N ASN A 137 -8.37 -2.20 -1.17
CA ASN A 137 -7.97 -2.71 -2.46
C ASN A 137 -6.88 -1.80 -3.04
N THR A 138 -6.11 -2.29 -3.99
CA THR A 138 -5.00 -1.53 -4.60
C THR A 138 -4.95 -1.75 -6.10
N PHE A 139 -4.41 -0.79 -6.83
CA PHE A 139 -3.98 -1.00 -8.21
C PHE A 139 -2.59 -0.40 -8.43
N THR A 140 -1.91 -0.90 -9.45
CA THR A 140 -0.62 -0.38 -9.90
C THR A 140 -0.63 -0.37 -11.41
N GLU A 141 -0.29 0.77 -11.98
CA GLU A 141 -0.23 0.97 -13.43
C GLU A 141 1.14 1.54 -13.80
N ASN A 142 1.82 0.89 -14.74
CA ASN A 142 3.05 1.42 -15.33
C ASN A 142 2.65 2.29 -16.52
N ILE A 143 2.71 3.60 -16.34
CA ILE A 143 2.25 4.55 -17.35
C ILE A 143 3.31 4.69 -18.45
N THR A 144 4.57 4.73 -18.06
CA THR A 144 5.74 4.78 -18.94
C THR A 144 6.83 3.81 -18.45
N SER A 145 8.01 3.83 -19.06
CA SER A 145 9.17 3.06 -18.60
C SER A 145 9.68 3.50 -17.23
N GLY A 146 9.60 4.80 -16.93
CA GLY A 146 10.13 5.39 -15.69
C GLY A 146 9.07 5.94 -14.73
N VAL A 147 7.80 5.96 -15.13
CA VAL A 147 6.69 6.50 -14.32
C VAL A 147 5.60 5.46 -14.09
N SER A 148 5.27 5.23 -12.82
CA SER A 148 4.18 4.37 -12.38
C SER A 148 3.22 5.11 -11.48
N MET A 149 2.00 4.59 -11.38
CA MET A 149 0.95 5.09 -10.49
C MET A 149 0.44 3.94 -9.62
N VAL A 150 0.39 4.19 -8.31
CA VAL A 150 -0.19 3.30 -7.32
C VAL A 150 -1.40 3.98 -6.73
N GLY A 151 -2.52 3.26 -6.64
CA GLY A 151 -3.72 3.77 -5.99
C GLY A 151 -4.26 2.80 -4.97
N THR A 152 -4.85 3.34 -3.90
CA THR A 152 -5.61 2.57 -2.93
C THR A 152 -7.10 2.88 -3.08
N VAL A 153 -7.95 1.87 -2.95
CA VAL A 153 -9.39 1.96 -3.18
C VAL A 153 -10.11 1.40 -1.95
N ASN A 154 -11.01 2.18 -1.37
CA ASN A 154 -11.83 1.73 -0.27
C ASN A 154 -12.88 0.70 -0.70
N LYS A 155 -13.56 0.12 0.28
CA LYS A 155 -14.61 -0.88 0.05
C LYS A 155 -15.87 -0.32 -0.62
N ASN A 156 -16.01 1.01 -0.69
CA ASN A 156 -17.06 1.69 -1.44
C ASN A 156 -16.68 1.95 -2.92
N GLY A 157 -15.50 1.48 -3.35
CA GLY A 157 -15.02 1.62 -4.73
C GLY A 157 -14.46 3.00 -5.08
N LYS A 158 -14.23 3.86 -4.09
CA LYS A 158 -13.62 5.19 -4.27
C LYS A 158 -12.13 5.14 -3.94
N ILE A 159 -11.36 5.99 -4.62
CA ILE A 159 -9.91 6.09 -4.42
C ILE A 159 -9.64 6.84 -3.12
N ASP A 160 -8.87 6.21 -2.23
CA ASP A 160 -8.42 6.79 -0.97
C ASP A 160 -7.11 7.56 -1.13
N SER A 161 -6.21 7.08 -2.00
CA SER A 161 -4.95 7.76 -2.27
C SER A 161 -4.41 7.41 -3.64
N LEU A 162 -3.62 8.31 -4.20
CA LEU A 162 -2.80 8.08 -5.39
C LEU A 162 -1.35 8.47 -5.09
N THR A 163 -0.41 7.68 -5.59
CA THR A 163 1.01 8.00 -5.61
C THR A 163 1.54 7.78 -7.02
N VAL A 164 2.15 8.82 -7.59
CA VAL A 164 2.93 8.73 -8.83
C VAL A 164 4.39 8.59 -8.45
N ILE A 165 5.06 7.59 -9.02
CA ILE A 165 6.46 7.27 -8.74
C ILE A 165 7.25 7.45 -10.02
N TYR A 166 8.31 8.24 -9.94
CA TYR A 166 9.29 8.47 -10.99
C TYR A 166 10.66 7.95 -10.55
N ASP A 167 11.21 6.98 -11.29
CA ASP A 167 12.42 6.24 -10.91
C ASP A 167 13.76 6.94 -11.23
N ASN A 168 13.73 8.14 -11.81
CA ASN A 168 14.90 8.90 -12.25
C ASN A 168 15.75 8.26 -13.38
N SER A 169 15.21 7.28 -14.12
CA SER A 169 15.93 6.57 -15.19
C SER A 169 16.31 7.45 -16.40
N GLU A 170 15.38 8.25 -16.91
CA GLU A 170 15.61 9.24 -17.97
C GLU A 170 15.13 10.64 -17.50
N PRO A 171 16.00 11.44 -16.82
CA PRO A 171 15.71 12.75 -16.23
C PRO A 171 14.81 13.67 -17.03
N GLU A 172 15.15 13.89 -18.31
CA GLU A 172 14.45 14.87 -19.13
C GLU A 172 13.07 14.38 -19.57
N LYS A 173 13.02 13.17 -20.14
CA LYS A 173 11.81 12.62 -20.76
C LYS A 173 10.82 12.10 -19.72
N GLU A 174 11.28 11.25 -18.81
CA GLU A 174 10.43 10.63 -17.80
C GLU A 174 10.06 11.62 -16.69
N GLY A 175 10.94 12.58 -16.39
CA GLY A 175 10.62 13.72 -15.53
C GLY A 175 9.51 14.60 -16.11
N ALA A 176 9.52 14.86 -17.42
CA ALA A 176 8.42 15.58 -18.08
C ALA A 176 7.10 14.81 -18.01
N TYR A 177 7.10 13.50 -18.27
CA TYR A 177 5.89 12.68 -18.12
C TYR A 177 5.38 12.68 -16.68
N PHE A 178 6.26 12.54 -15.69
CA PHE A 178 5.90 12.61 -14.28
C PHE A 178 5.16 13.91 -13.93
N LEU A 179 5.65 15.06 -14.40
CA LEU A 179 5.01 16.35 -14.16
C LEU A 179 3.65 16.47 -14.86
N ILE A 180 3.56 16.00 -16.10
CA ILE A 180 2.31 16.01 -16.89
C ILE A 180 1.25 15.12 -16.21
N ILE A 181 1.63 13.90 -15.82
CA ILE A 181 0.75 12.93 -15.16
C ILE A 181 0.27 13.52 -13.84
N SER A 182 1.20 13.98 -12.99
CA SER A 182 0.89 14.59 -11.69
C SER A 182 -0.03 15.81 -11.84
N GLY A 183 0.29 16.72 -12.76
CA GLY A 183 -0.51 17.89 -13.10
C GLY A 183 -1.93 17.54 -13.54
N SER A 184 -2.07 16.50 -14.37
CA SER A 184 -3.37 16.02 -14.84
C SER A 184 -4.20 15.44 -13.71
N LEU A 185 -3.61 14.65 -12.82
CA LEU A 185 -4.28 14.09 -11.64
C LEU A 185 -4.76 15.20 -10.70
N ILE A 186 -3.92 16.21 -10.43
CA ILE A 186 -4.31 17.36 -9.60
C ILE A 186 -5.53 18.05 -10.20
N GLN A 187 -5.57 18.28 -11.51
CA GLN A 187 -6.73 18.91 -12.16
C GLN A 187 -8.00 18.05 -12.13
N ILE A 188 -7.87 16.73 -12.06
CA ILE A 188 -9.03 15.82 -12.00
C ILE A 188 -9.61 15.76 -10.58
N ILE A 189 -8.74 15.79 -9.57
CA ILE A 189 -9.08 15.57 -8.17
C ILE A 189 -9.38 16.88 -7.44
N SER A 190 -8.65 17.94 -7.77
CA SER A 190 -8.84 19.26 -7.17
C SER A 190 -10.05 19.96 -7.76
N ASN A 191 -10.87 20.55 -6.88
CA ASN A 191 -11.89 21.53 -7.27
C ASN A 191 -11.32 22.96 -7.36
N ASP A 192 -10.03 23.15 -7.04
CA ASP A 192 -9.31 24.43 -7.09
C ASP A 192 -8.46 24.52 -8.37
N LYS A 193 -8.72 25.59 -9.15
CA LYS A 193 -8.04 25.87 -10.42
C LYS A 193 -6.57 26.27 -10.27
N ASP A 194 -6.17 26.80 -9.11
CA ASP A 194 -4.79 27.20 -8.83
C ASP A 194 -3.99 26.10 -8.12
N ALA A 195 -4.61 24.97 -7.77
CA ALA A 195 -3.93 23.83 -7.17
C ALA A 195 -2.71 23.34 -7.98
N PRO A 196 -2.78 23.19 -9.33
CA PRO A 196 -1.61 22.74 -10.09
C PRO A 196 -0.36 23.61 -9.87
N LYS A 197 -0.52 24.94 -9.82
CA LYS A 197 0.60 25.87 -9.60
C LYS A 197 1.20 25.69 -8.21
N GLN A 198 0.35 25.62 -7.19
CA GLN A 198 0.78 25.47 -5.79
C GLN A 198 1.45 24.13 -5.50
N VAL A 199 1.07 23.08 -6.24
CA VAL A 199 1.61 21.72 -6.05
C VAL A 199 2.93 21.52 -6.80
N VAL A 200 3.19 22.26 -7.88
CA VAL A 200 4.51 22.28 -8.52
C VAL A 200 5.60 22.68 -7.53
N ASP A 201 5.34 23.66 -6.66
CA ASP A 201 6.29 24.07 -5.61
C ASP A 201 6.58 22.93 -4.61
N VAL A 202 5.61 22.05 -4.34
CA VAL A 202 5.79 20.88 -3.46
C VAL A 202 6.77 19.89 -4.09
N ILE A 203 6.59 19.61 -5.38
CA ILE A 203 7.48 18.72 -6.13
C ILE A 203 8.88 19.33 -6.24
N HIS A 204 8.96 20.63 -6.56
CA HIS A 204 10.24 21.34 -6.67
C HIS A 204 11.04 21.28 -5.37
N LYS A 205 10.40 21.60 -4.22
CA LYS A 205 11.05 21.51 -2.91
C LYS A 205 11.50 20.10 -2.57
N ALA A 206 10.73 19.08 -2.93
CA ALA A 206 11.15 17.70 -2.72
C ALA A 206 12.42 17.34 -3.51
N VAL A 207 12.57 17.87 -4.72
CA VAL A 207 13.78 17.71 -5.54
C VAL A 207 14.93 18.57 -5.03
N GLU A 208 14.69 19.80 -4.57
CA GLU A 208 15.73 20.63 -3.92
C GLU A 208 16.26 19.97 -2.64
N ASN A 209 15.37 19.33 -1.89
CA ASN A 209 15.66 18.57 -0.67
C ASN A 209 16.01 17.10 -0.97
N TYR A 210 16.61 16.80 -2.13
CA TYR A 210 16.99 15.44 -2.52
C TYR A 210 17.87 14.76 -1.46
N ASP A 211 17.54 13.51 -1.13
CA ASP A 211 18.18 12.72 -0.05
C ASP A 211 18.03 13.33 1.37
N SER A 212 17.24 14.38 1.52
CA SER A 212 16.85 14.90 2.84
C SER A 212 15.81 13.99 3.49
N ASN A 213 15.90 13.84 4.81
CA ASN A 213 14.84 13.23 5.61
C ASN A 213 13.68 14.21 5.89
N ASP A 214 13.66 15.36 5.22
CA ASP A 214 12.61 16.36 5.41
C ASP A 214 11.28 15.91 4.77
N SER A 215 10.37 15.47 5.62
CA SER A 215 9.01 15.07 5.26
C SER A 215 8.05 16.26 5.10
N ASN A 216 8.50 17.50 5.27
CA ASN A 216 7.64 18.69 5.23
C ASN A 216 7.35 19.21 3.81
N ASN A 217 7.70 18.44 2.79
CA ASN A 217 7.36 18.75 1.41
C ASN A 217 5.89 18.40 1.14
N TYR A 218 4.97 19.18 1.69
CA TYR A 218 3.53 19.04 1.43
C TYR A 218 2.78 20.37 1.40
N LYS A 219 1.60 20.34 0.79
CA LYS A 219 0.61 21.43 0.77
C LYS A 219 -0.78 20.84 0.90
N VAL A 220 -1.64 21.49 1.68
CA VAL A 220 -3.06 21.13 1.79
C VAL A 220 -3.90 22.17 1.06
N ILE A 221 -4.80 21.72 0.19
CA ILE A 221 -5.75 22.56 -0.57
C ILE A 221 -7.11 21.85 -0.53
N ASN A 222 -8.14 22.51 0.01
CA ASN A 222 -9.53 22.00 0.06
C ASN A 222 -9.63 20.52 0.48
N ASP A 223 -9.12 20.20 1.68
CA ASP A 223 -9.09 18.87 2.29
C ASP A 223 -8.29 17.79 1.54
N ILE A 224 -7.47 18.19 0.57
CA ILE A 224 -6.54 17.30 -0.13
C ILE A 224 -5.12 17.71 0.23
N LYS A 225 -4.35 16.75 0.74
CA LYS A 225 -2.91 16.84 0.97
C LYS A 225 -2.17 16.36 -0.28
N TYR A 226 -1.33 17.24 -0.79
CA TYR A 226 -0.35 16.97 -1.83
C TYR A 226 1.02 16.90 -1.17
N SER A 227 1.77 15.82 -1.37
CA SER A 227 3.10 15.68 -0.82
C SER A 227 4.07 15.08 -1.82
N ALA A 228 5.35 15.38 -1.68
CA ALA A 228 6.38 14.79 -2.51
C ALA A 228 7.62 14.45 -1.70
N ILE A 229 8.31 13.37 -2.08
CA ILE A 229 9.63 13.01 -1.56
C ILE A 229 10.54 12.67 -2.73
N SER A 230 11.82 13.03 -2.66
CA SER A 230 12.79 12.64 -3.68
C SER A 230 14.07 12.15 -3.03
N ASN A 231 14.51 10.97 -3.42
CA ASN A 231 15.78 10.40 -2.96
C ASN A 231 16.38 9.45 -4.01
N ARG A 232 17.64 9.09 -3.81
CA ARG A 232 18.39 8.23 -4.72
C ARG A 232 17.94 6.79 -4.75
N ALA A 233 17.38 6.29 -3.65
CA ALA A 233 17.03 4.89 -3.52
C ALA A 233 15.69 4.55 -4.22
N THR A 234 14.71 5.46 -4.16
CA THR A 234 13.34 5.19 -4.60
C THR A 234 12.84 6.15 -5.68
N GLY A 235 13.62 7.14 -6.06
CA GLY A 235 13.23 8.16 -7.02
C GLY A 235 12.38 9.27 -6.41
N THR A 236 11.58 9.94 -7.24
CA THR A 236 10.64 11.00 -6.82
C THR A 236 9.22 10.44 -6.71
N TRP A 237 8.60 10.58 -5.55
CA TRP A 237 7.23 10.13 -5.29
C TRP A 237 6.37 11.35 -5.05
N PHE A 238 5.20 11.40 -5.68
CA PHE A 238 4.20 12.43 -5.48
C PHE A 238 2.88 11.79 -5.07
N SER A 239 2.37 12.17 -3.90
CA SER A 239 1.15 11.60 -3.31
C SER A 239 0.03 12.63 -3.21
N ILE A 240 -1.19 12.15 -3.47
CA ILE A 240 -2.46 12.85 -3.32
C ILE A 240 -3.32 12.05 -2.34
N GLU A 241 -3.64 12.65 -1.21
CA GLU A 241 -4.36 12.01 -0.12
C GLU A 241 -5.40 12.98 0.47
N PRO A 242 -6.56 12.51 0.92
CA PRO A 242 -7.44 13.28 1.78
C PRO A 242 -6.71 13.70 3.07
N LYS A 243 -7.06 14.87 3.60
CA LYS A 243 -6.53 15.38 4.88
C LYS A 243 -7.02 14.57 6.08
#